data_AF-A0ABD2HRV3-F1
#
_entry.id   AF-A0ABD2HRV3-F1
#
_cell.length_a   1.000
_cell.length_b   1.000
_cell.length_c   1.000
_cell.angle_alpha   90.00
_cell.angle_beta   90.00
_cell.angle_gamma   90.00
#
_symmetry.space_group_name_H-M   'P 1'
#
loop_
_entity.id
_entity.type
_entity.pdbx_description
1 polymer ?
#
loop_
_entity_poly.entity_id
_entity_poly.type
_entity_poly.pdbx_seq_one_letter_code
_entity_poly.pdbx_strand_id
1 'polypeptide(L)'
;MAHNACVGTARALGQSELADWIEKNVAFTNGMVDRITPMTGDIERVACQQNHGIEDAWPVFCESFKQWVLEDKFPAGRPALEKNLKWRMILIPIGMTMKLTRTWEI
;
A
#
# COMPACT_ATOMS: atom_id res chain seq x y z
N MET A 1 7.62 10.49 4.11
CA MET A 1 8.99 10.03 3.79
C MET A 1 9.26 10.01 2.28
N ALA A 2 8.42 9.36 1.47
CA ALA A 2 8.61 9.26 0.02
C ALA A 2 8.79 10.62 -0.69
N HIS A 3 7.96 11.61 -0.34
CA HIS A 3 8.08 12.99 -0.85
C HIS A 3 9.51 13.54 -0.70
N ASN A 4 10.01 13.58 0.53
CA ASN A 4 11.30 14.17 0.85
C ASN A 4 12.45 13.40 0.19
N ALA A 5 12.33 12.08 0.05
CA ALA A 5 13.31 11.28 -0.66
C ALA A 5 13.36 11.67 -2.15
N CYS A 6 12.20 11.71 -2.83
CA CYS A 6 12.14 12.05 -4.25
C CYS A 6 12.62 13.48 -4.53
N VAL A 7 12.08 14.48 -3.82
CA VAL A 7 12.48 15.89 -4.00
C VAL A 7 13.92 16.11 -3.57
N GLY A 8 14.33 15.52 -2.44
CA GLY A 8 15.68 15.62 -1.91
C GLY A 8 16.71 15.04 -2.87
N THR A 9 16.46 13.88 -3.47
CA THR A 9 17.34 13.29 -4.48
C THR A 9 17.45 14.17 -5.72
N ALA A 10 16.34 14.70 -6.25
CA ALA A 10 16.37 15.60 -7.41
C ALA A 10 17.23 16.85 -7.12
N ARG A 11 17.07 17.46 -5.94
CA ARG A 11 17.89 18.60 -5.52
C ARG A 11 19.36 18.24 -5.34
N ALA A 12 19.67 17.09 -4.74
CA ALA A 12 21.05 16.64 -4.54
C ALA A 12 21.81 16.38 -5.86
N LEU A 13 21.09 16.03 -6.92
CA LEU A 13 21.64 15.86 -8.28
C LEU A 13 21.69 17.17 -9.08
N GLY A 14 21.38 18.31 -8.48
CA GLY A 14 21.34 19.62 -9.15
C GLY A 14 20.13 19.82 -10.07
N GLN A 15 19.11 18.97 -9.98
CA GLN A 15 17.91 19.04 -10.83
C GLN A 15 16.80 19.86 -10.16
N SER A 16 17.06 21.15 -9.92
CA SER A 16 16.14 22.05 -9.22
C SER A 16 14.79 22.22 -9.94
N GLU A 17 14.79 22.34 -11.27
CA GLU A 17 13.55 22.46 -12.05
C GLU A 17 12.67 21.21 -11.92
N LEU A 18 13.29 20.02 -11.94
CA LEU A 18 12.57 18.77 -11.71
C LEU A 18 11.99 18.71 -10.30
N ALA A 19 12.77 19.09 -9.28
CA ALA A 19 12.30 19.12 -7.91
C ALA A 19 11.06 20.03 -7.76
N ASP A 20 11.10 21.22 -8.35
CA ASP A 20 9.97 22.16 -8.31
C ASP A 20 8.76 21.66 -9.10
N TRP A 21 8.99 20.93 -10.19
CA TRP A 21 7.92 20.28 -10.93
C TRP A 21 7.28 19.15 -10.10
N ILE A 22 8.06 18.32 -9.41
CA ILE A 22 7.56 17.26 -8.53
C ILE A 22 6.67 17.83 -7.43
N GLU A 23 7.14 18.88 -6.74
CA GLU A 23 6.40 19.58 -5.67
C GLU A 23 5.02 20.08 -6.15
N LYS A 24 4.93 20.54 -7.40
CA LYS A 24 3.69 21.10 -7.96
C LYS A 24 2.73 20.06 -8.52
N ASN A 25 3.24 18.95 -9.04
CA ASN A 25 2.45 18.04 -9.88
C ASN A 25 2.23 16.65 -9.26
N VAL A 26 3.04 16.24 -8.28
CA VAL A 26 3.02 14.89 -7.72
C VAL A 26 2.41 14.91 -6.32
N ALA A 27 1.46 14.00 -6.07
CA ALA A 27 0.95 13.74 -4.73
C ALA A 27 1.61 12.50 -4.13
N PHE A 28 2.09 12.64 -2.90
CA PHE A 28 2.59 11.53 -2.09
C PHE A 28 1.55 11.19 -1.01
N THR A 29 0.58 10.38 -1.40
CA THR A 29 -0.50 9.92 -0.53
C THR A 29 0.03 9.07 0.62
N ASN A 30 -0.28 9.44 1.86
CA ASN A 30 0.00 8.55 2.99
C ASN A 30 -1.01 7.40 3.04
N GLY A 31 -0.56 6.25 3.54
CA GLY A 31 -1.42 5.09 3.74
C GLY A 31 -0.91 4.16 4.83
N MET A 32 -1.84 3.39 5.39
CA MET A 32 -1.59 2.29 6.32
C MET A 32 -2.09 1.02 5.65
N VAL A 33 -1.17 0.07 5.46
CA VAL A 33 -1.44 -1.24 4.91
C VAL A 33 -1.27 -2.27 6.02
N ASP A 34 -2.24 -3.16 6.16
CA ASP A 34 -2.15 -4.19 7.18
C ASP A 34 -2.69 -5.53 6.68
N ARG A 35 -1.78 -6.49 6.59
CA ARG A 35 -2.01 -7.90 6.30
C ARG A 35 -0.77 -8.73 6.60
N ILE A 36 -0.87 -9.69 7.52
CA ILE A 36 0.20 -10.65 7.79
C ILE A 36 0.34 -11.57 6.58
N THR A 37 1.55 -11.57 6.02
CA THR A 37 1.93 -12.30 4.81
C THR A 37 3.30 -12.94 5.05
N PRO A 38 3.35 -14.21 5.48
CA PRO A 38 4.61 -14.93 5.69
C PRO A 38 5.43 -15.03 4.41
N MET A 39 6.73 -15.26 4.56
CA MET A 39 7.60 -15.58 3.43
C MET A 39 7.23 -16.95 2.86
N THR A 40 7.17 -17.05 1.54
CA THR A 40 6.97 -18.32 0.84
C THR A 40 8.18 -19.23 1.01
N GLY A 41 7.96 -20.44 1.52
CA GLY A 41 8.92 -21.53 1.55
C GLY A 41 8.38 -22.80 0.88
N ASP A 42 9.11 -23.91 1.06
CA ASP A 42 8.73 -25.19 0.45
C ASP A 42 7.42 -25.75 1.03
N ILE A 43 7.12 -25.45 2.30
CA ILE A 43 5.85 -25.84 2.94
C ILE A 43 4.67 -25.22 2.20
N GLU A 44 4.74 -23.92 1.89
CA GLU A 44 3.69 -23.21 1.16
C GLU A 44 3.54 -23.74 -0.27
N ARG A 45 4.64 -24.03 -0.95
CA ARG A 45 4.64 -24.59 -2.32
C ARG A 45 3.96 -25.96 -2.37
N VAL A 46 4.35 -26.85 -1.46
CA VAL A 46 3.74 -28.19 -1.34
C VAL A 46 2.27 -28.07 -0.96
N ALA A 47 1.91 -27.19 -0.01
CA ALA A 47 0.54 -26.97 0.38
C ALA A 47 -0.32 -26.41 -0.76
N CYS A 48 0.22 -25.55 -1.62
CA CYS A 48 -0.47 -25.02 -2.79
C CYS A 48 -0.85 -26.16 -3.76
N GLN A 49 0.11 -27.03 -4.09
CA GLN A 49 -0.15 -28.18 -4.94
C GLN A 49 -1.14 -29.16 -4.30
N GLN A 50 -0.99 -29.46 -3.02
CA GLN A 50 -1.85 -30.44 -2.34
C GLN A 50 -3.29 -29.94 -2.16
N ASN A 51 -3.48 -28.68 -1.77
CA ASN A 51 -4.80 -28.15 -1.43
C ASN A 51 -5.56 -27.59 -2.63
N HIS A 52 -4.84 -27.16 -3.67
CA HIS A 52 -5.44 -26.48 -4.82
C HIS A 52 -5.12 -27.14 -6.16
N GLY A 53 -4.22 -28.14 -6.20
CA GLY A 53 -3.79 -28.78 -7.45
C GLY A 53 -2.97 -27.87 -8.36
N ILE A 54 -2.39 -26.81 -7.79
CA ILE A 54 -1.64 -25.79 -8.54
C ILE A 54 -0.16 -25.89 -8.17
N GLU A 55 0.68 -26.19 -9.17
CA GLU A 55 2.14 -26.13 -9.03
C GLU A 55 2.59 -24.68 -9.20
N ASP A 56 2.53 -23.92 -8.12
CA ASP A 56 3.06 -22.55 -8.06
C ASP A 56 4.47 -22.54 -7.45
N ALA A 57 5.42 -21.93 -8.16
CA ALA A 57 6.78 -21.78 -7.67
C ALA A 57 6.89 -20.74 -6.55
N TRP A 58 5.93 -19.81 -6.45
CA TRP A 58 5.95 -18.71 -5.48
C TRP A 58 4.54 -18.33 -4.96
N PRO A 59 3.80 -19.26 -4.33
CA PRO A 59 2.47 -18.94 -3.81
C PRO A 59 2.57 -17.98 -2.63
N VAL A 60 1.64 -17.01 -2.57
CA VAL A 60 1.58 -16.03 -1.48
C VAL A 60 0.44 -16.39 -0.54
N PHE A 61 0.77 -17.02 0.58
CA PHE A 61 -0.17 -17.22 1.67
C PHE A 61 -0.25 -16.00 2.56
N CYS A 62 -1.43 -15.77 3.11
CA CYS A 62 -1.70 -14.64 3.97
C CYS A 62 -2.96 -14.92 4.80
N GLU A 63 -3.11 -14.19 5.89
CA GLU A 63 -4.34 -14.27 6.67
C GLU A 63 -5.56 -13.71 5.89
N SER A 64 -6.75 -13.97 6.43
CA SER A 64 -8.01 -13.48 5.86
C SER A 64 -8.24 -11.98 6.09
N PHE A 65 -7.77 -11.47 7.23
CA PHE A 65 -7.81 -10.05 7.55
C PHE A 65 -6.97 -9.25 6.55
N LYS A 66 -7.51 -8.10 6.15
CA LYS A 66 -6.85 -7.15 5.25
C LYS A 66 -7.48 -5.77 5.43
N GLN A 67 -6.64 -4.78 5.69
CA GLN A 67 -7.06 -3.39 5.84
C GLN A 67 -6.15 -2.48 5.03
N TRP A 68 -6.77 -1.46 4.44
CA TRP A 68 -6.05 -0.39 3.77
C TRP A 68 -6.69 0.96 4.11
N VAL A 69 -5.91 1.85 4.71
CA VAL A 69 -6.33 3.24 4.95
C VAL A 69 -5.47 4.13 4.06
N LEU A 70 -6.10 5.05 3.34
CA LEU A 70 -5.45 5.93 2.37
C LEU A 70 -5.97 7.35 2.51
N GLU A 71 -5.07 8.33 2.46
CA GLU A 71 -5.50 9.72 2.18
C GLU A 71 -6.10 9.80 0.77
N ASP A 72 -7.17 10.58 0.59
CA ASP A 72 -7.76 10.74 -0.74
C ASP A 72 -7.09 11.88 -1.55
N LYS A 73 -5.82 11.67 -1.94
CA LYS A 73 -5.01 12.68 -2.65
C LYS A 73 -4.42 12.14 -3.96
N PHE A 74 -5.25 12.00 -4.99
CA PHE A 74 -4.85 11.41 -6.28
C PHE A 74 -5.08 12.39 -7.45
N PRO A 75 -4.04 13.12 -7.91
CA PRO A 75 -4.19 14.19 -8.91
C PRO A 75 -4.58 13.68 -10.30
N ALA A 76 -4.28 12.41 -10.62
CA ALA A 76 -4.65 11.76 -11.87
C ALA A 76 -5.83 10.79 -11.71
N GLY A 77 -6.59 10.91 -10.62
CA GLY A 77 -7.64 9.95 -10.26
C GLY A 77 -7.09 8.63 -9.70
N ARG A 78 -8.01 7.75 -9.29
CA ARG A 78 -7.71 6.43 -8.75
C ARG A 78 -8.88 5.46 -8.99
N PRO A 79 -8.68 4.14 -8.85
CA PRO A 79 -9.80 3.21 -8.80
C PRO A 79 -10.79 3.55 -7.66
N ALA A 80 -12.06 3.15 -7.84
CA ALA A 80 -13.13 3.25 -6.84
C ALA A 80 -12.95 2.20 -5.74
N LEU A 81 -11.81 2.28 -5.07
CA LEU A 81 -11.32 1.32 -4.11
C LEU A 81 -12.37 1.06 -3.02
N GLU A 82 -13.01 2.11 -2.48
CA GLU A 82 -14.03 2.08 -1.44
C GLU A 82 -15.24 1.18 -1.72
N LYS A 83 -15.50 0.83 -2.98
CA LYS A 83 -16.62 -0.05 -3.36
C LYS A 83 -16.32 -1.53 -3.18
N ASN A 84 -15.09 -1.90 -2.86
CA ASN A 84 -14.70 -3.30 -2.73
C ASN A 84 -15.08 -3.88 -1.36
N LEU A 85 -16.28 -4.47 -1.28
CA LEU A 85 -16.85 -5.04 -0.05
C LEU A 85 -16.02 -6.18 0.57
N LYS A 86 -15.03 -6.74 -0.14
CA LYS A 86 -14.12 -7.75 0.41
C LYS A 86 -12.98 -7.15 1.24
N TRP A 87 -12.79 -5.83 1.20
CA TRP A 87 -11.69 -5.12 1.86
C TRP A 87 -12.23 -4.17 2.93
N ARG A 88 -11.54 -4.09 4.07
CA ARG A 88 -11.75 -2.99 5.00
C ARG A 88 -10.93 -1.81 4.50
N MET A 89 -11.59 -0.90 3.80
CA MET A 89 -10.93 0.25 3.21
C MET A 89 -11.53 1.55 3.65
N ILE A 90 -10.67 2.46 4.06
CA ILE A 90 -11.04 3.76 4.59
C ILE A 90 -10.27 4.81 3.82
N LEU A 91 -11.01 5.69 3.16
CA LEU A 91 -10.47 6.90 2.59
C LEU A 91 -10.57 7.99 3.64
N ILE A 92 -9.43 8.54 4.04
CA ILE A 92 -9.38 9.62 5.02
C ILE A 92 -9.24 10.96 4.29
N PRO A 93 -10.05 11.97 4.66
CA PRO A 93 -9.83 13.34 4.26
C PRO A 93 -8.44 13.84 4.67
N ILE A 94 -7.94 14.82 3.92
CA ILE A 94 -6.66 15.47 4.20
C ILE A 94 -6.67 16.04 5.63
N GLY A 95 -5.64 15.72 6.40
CA GLY A 95 -5.45 16.22 7.77
C GLY A 95 -6.02 15.32 8.89
N MET A 96 -6.65 14.19 8.56
CA MET A 96 -7.01 13.19 9.56
C MET A 96 -5.83 12.26 9.89
N THR A 97 -5.67 11.94 11.17
CA THR A 97 -4.63 11.02 11.63
C THR A 97 -5.05 9.57 11.40
N MET A 98 -4.15 8.81 10.79
CA MET A 98 -4.31 7.37 10.58
C MET A 98 -3.87 6.61 11.84
N LYS A 99 -4.76 5.80 12.44
CA LYS A 99 -4.37 4.90 13.52
C LYS A 99 -3.59 3.72 12.93
N LEU A 100 -2.41 3.45 13.50
CA LEU A 100 -1.48 2.40 13.07
C LEU A 100 -1.69 1.05 13.79
N THR A 101 -2.73 0.94 14.63
CA THR A 101 -2.95 -0.24 15.49
C THR A 101 -4.16 -1.05 15.07
N ARG A 102 -4.04 -2.39 15.12
CA ARG A 102 -5.18 -3.33 15.10
C ARG A 102 -5.94 -3.25 16.42
N THR A 103 -6.75 -2.23 16.64
CA THR A 103 -7.66 -2.21 17.79
C THR A 103 -8.95 -2.95 17.42
N TRP A 104 -9.17 -4.11 18.04
CA TRP A 104 -10.41 -4.89 17.99
C TRP A 104 -11.56 -4.29 18.82
N GLU A 105 -11.54 -2.98 19.07
CA GLU A 105 -12.55 -2.31 19.88
C GLU A 105 -13.57 -1.62 18.96
N ILE A 106 -14.71 -2.29 18.80
CA ILE A 106 -16.03 -1.66 18.62
C ILE A 106 -16.71 -1.74 19.98
#